data_AF-A0A146F4D6-F1
#
_entry.id   AF-A0A146F4D6-F1
#
_cell.length_a   1.000
_cell.length_b   1.000
_cell.length_c   1.000
_cell.angle_alpha   90.00
_cell.angle_beta   90.00
_cell.angle_gamma   90.00
#
_symmetry.space_group_name_H-M   'P 1'
#
loop_
_entity.id
_entity.type
_entity.pdbx_description
1 polymer ?
#
loop_
_entity_poly.entity_id
_entity_poly.type
_entity_poly.pdbx_seq_one_letter_code
_entity_poly.pdbx_strand_id
1 'polypeptide(L)'
;MVRLTFLGSLLDAANLLKDVISQFTRVASVDLMPKEEMCSYCYKTKLQMMQSSPYSYYNQRYKYNLETVIKNCGVTSNTTIPDDLSVTQPEDKPFCPDDSSYTTKDGDTCTSIALDYSVASAALYMGNQDQIRDCNQVVVGQELCLPLSCDHTYVLKSNDTCRSIEEANAEIMFDNSTKRIIPLRQVNPWIDTYCSNLQSTSWAYGKVLCLTPQSGLFNATDPVSTSYNPWGTESSGYGSWVVLPPDNATVAAGTTKHCGKWHTATTGDSCTQICVQDRITSNLFLQVNPSLQSANCTGLLIPGNAYCTGPMRGYQICDELYQATQGDYLKINLALDDISKREYKAEIEHALTNARKGRTTQVRNEIEVLNKHRSETEILEINEIILWIQC
;
A
#
# COMPACT_ATOMS: atom_id res chain seq x y z
N MET A 1 22.43 -18.90 7.80
CA MET A 1 21.88 -18.37 9.06
C MET A 1 22.72 -17.26 9.69
N VAL A 2 24.06 -17.35 9.77
CA VAL A 2 24.91 -16.34 10.44
C VAL A 2 24.95 -14.96 9.75
N ARG A 3 24.69 -14.86 8.44
CA ARG A 3 24.67 -13.57 7.71
C ARG A 3 23.39 -12.74 7.89
N LEU A 4 22.24 -13.37 8.17
CA LEU A 4 20.96 -12.66 8.37
C LEU A 4 20.80 -12.11 9.79
N THR A 5 21.34 -12.79 10.79
CA THR A 5 21.39 -12.28 12.17
C THR A 5 22.32 -11.07 12.33
N PHE A 6 23.38 -10.99 11.52
CA PHE A 6 24.29 -9.84 11.48
C PHE A 6 23.63 -8.59 10.86
N LEU A 7 22.81 -8.77 9.81
CA LEU A 7 22.08 -7.67 9.18
C LEU A 7 20.95 -7.13 10.06
N GLY A 8 20.21 -8.00 10.76
CA GLY A 8 19.18 -7.59 11.72
C GLY A 8 19.76 -6.77 12.88
N SER A 9 20.85 -7.27 13.50
CA SER A 9 21.51 -6.56 14.60
C SER A 9 22.16 -5.22 14.20
N LEU A 10 22.64 -5.09 12.96
CA LEU A 10 23.12 -3.81 12.42
C LEU A 10 22.00 -2.80 12.19
N LEU A 11 20.81 -3.26 11.76
CA LEU A 11 19.64 -2.41 11.57
C LEU A 11 19.10 -1.89 12.91
N ASP A 12 19.05 -2.76 13.92
CA ASP A 12 18.64 -2.42 15.28
C ASP A 12 19.60 -1.43 15.93
N ALA A 13 20.91 -1.62 15.75
CA ALA A 13 21.93 -0.68 16.23
C ALA A 13 21.84 0.69 15.53
N ALA A 14 21.54 0.72 14.22
CA ALA A 14 21.35 1.95 13.46
C ALA A 14 20.09 2.72 13.89
N ASN A 15 19.01 2.01 14.26
CA ASN A 15 17.80 2.62 14.81
C ASN A 15 18.05 3.20 16.21
N LEU A 16 18.75 2.46 17.08
CA LEU A 16 19.11 2.94 18.42
C LEU A 16 19.96 4.23 18.36
N LEU A 17 20.91 4.31 17.41
CA LEU A 17 21.73 5.50 17.17
C LEU A 17 20.89 6.71 16.73
N LYS A 18 19.86 6.49 15.91
CA LYS A 18 18.95 7.55 15.46
C LYS A 18 18.10 8.08 16.61
N ASP A 19 17.57 7.20 17.45
CA ASP A 19 16.73 7.59 18.59
C ASP A 19 17.50 8.45 19.58
N VAL A 20 18.76 8.10 19.89
CA VAL A 20 19.62 8.90 20.79
C VAL A 20 19.92 10.28 20.18
N ILE A 21 20.26 10.34 18.89
CA ILE A 21 20.56 11.62 18.22
C ILE A 21 19.32 12.50 18.07
N SER A 22 18.11 11.92 18.02
CA SER A 22 16.85 12.68 17.93
C SER A 22 16.60 13.58 19.14
N GLN A 23 17.20 13.24 20.29
CA GLN A 23 17.09 13.99 21.54
C GLN A 23 18.13 15.10 21.69
N PHE A 24 19.05 15.24 20.72
CA PHE A 24 20.13 16.23 20.79
C PHE A 24 19.60 17.64 20.60
N THR A 25 20.35 18.61 21.12
CA THR A 25 20.03 20.03 21.01
C THR A 25 19.97 20.45 19.54
N ARG A 26 18.84 21.03 19.14
CA ARG A 26 18.62 21.46 17.76
C ARG A 26 19.39 22.75 17.47
N VAL A 27 20.47 22.64 16.72
CA VAL A 27 21.38 23.76 16.38
C VAL A 27 21.43 24.01 14.87
N ALA A 28 21.75 25.25 14.46
CA ALA A 28 21.82 25.64 13.06
C ALA A 28 23.07 25.08 12.33
N SER A 29 24.18 24.91 13.05
CA SER A 29 25.42 24.31 12.55
C SER A 29 26.08 23.42 13.62
N VAL A 30 26.96 22.53 13.18
CA VAL A 30 27.73 21.64 14.08
C VAL A 30 28.63 22.42 15.05
N ASP A 31 29.07 23.63 14.68
CA ASP A 31 29.92 24.49 15.51
C ASP A 31 29.22 24.97 16.79
N LEU A 32 27.88 25.01 16.77
CA LEU A 32 27.04 25.45 17.88
C LEU A 32 26.58 24.27 18.74
N MET A 33 26.93 23.03 18.38
CA MET A 33 26.50 21.84 19.08
C MET A 33 27.21 21.74 20.45
N PRO A 34 26.50 21.38 21.53
CA PRO A 34 27.12 21.06 22.80
C PRO A 34 28.23 20.02 22.63
N LYS A 35 29.40 20.27 23.25
CA LYS A 35 30.58 19.42 23.07
C LYS A 35 30.32 17.95 23.41
N GLU A 36 29.50 17.69 24.41
CA GLU A 36 29.12 16.34 24.86
C GLU A 36 28.29 15.59 23.80
N GLU A 37 27.38 16.28 23.12
CA GLU A 37 26.58 15.73 22.02
C GLU A 37 27.43 15.53 20.76
N MET A 38 28.24 16.54 20.39
CA MET A 38 29.14 16.48 19.25
C MET A 38 30.17 15.35 19.38
N CYS A 39 30.73 15.16 20.58
CA CYS A 39 31.72 14.13 20.86
C CYS A 39 31.11 12.80 21.30
N SER A 40 29.78 12.69 21.34
CA SER A 40 29.07 11.47 21.69
C SER A 40 29.44 10.32 20.76
N TYR A 41 29.41 9.10 21.28
CA TYR A 41 29.64 7.89 20.48
C TYR A 41 28.68 7.85 19.27
N CYS A 42 27.42 8.23 19.48
CA CYS A 42 26.37 8.11 18.49
C CYS A 42 26.60 9.03 17.29
N TYR A 43 26.90 10.31 17.53
CA TYR A 43 27.09 11.29 16.46
C TYR A 43 28.36 11.01 15.64
N LYS A 44 29.44 10.63 16.32
CA LYS A 44 30.69 10.21 15.67
C LYS A 44 30.46 9.01 14.77
N THR A 45 29.86 7.96 15.31
CA THR A 45 29.60 6.70 14.58
C THR A 45 28.70 6.94 13.38
N LYS A 46 27.65 7.76 13.51
CA LYS A 46 26.78 8.14 12.38
C LYS A 46 27.57 8.75 11.23
N LEU A 47 28.39 9.77 11.49
CA LEU A 47 29.14 10.46 10.43
C LEU A 47 30.17 9.54 9.77
N GLN A 48 30.79 8.64 10.53
CA GLN A 48 31.73 7.63 10.02
C GLN A 48 31.03 6.57 9.17
N MET A 49 29.86 6.09 9.59
CA MET A 49 29.05 5.13 8.82
C MET A 49 28.51 5.72 7.53
N MET A 50 28.15 7.02 7.54
CA MET A 50 27.83 7.72 6.30
C MET A 50 29.07 7.76 5.40
N GLN A 51 30.22 8.22 5.92
CA GLN A 51 31.43 8.31 5.11
C GLN A 51 31.90 6.97 4.53
N SER A 52 31.70 5.84 5.22
CA SER A 52 32.17 4.53 4.77
C SER A 52 31.30 3.86 3.69
N SER A 53 30.13 4.42 3.37
CA SER A 53 29.18 3.82 2.43
C SER A 53 28.94 4.72 1.22
N PRO A 54 29.20 4.23 -0.02
CA PRO A 54 28.86 4.94 -1.24
C PRO A 54 27.35 5.02 -1.52
N TYR A 55 26.53 4.28 -0.76
CA TYR A 55 25.06 4.38 -0.81
C TYR A 55 24.49 5.44 0.13
N SER A 56 25.35 6.11 0.91
CA SER A 56 24.89 7.12 1.86
C SER A 56 24.88 8.51 1.23
N TYR A 57 24.02 9.39 1.74
CA TYR A 57 23.99 10.80 1.36
C TYR A 57 25.12 11.61 2.06
N TYR A 58 26.36 11.12 1.98
CA TYR A 58 27.54 11.79 2.53
C TYR A 58 28.05 12.85 1.55
N ASN A 59 27.67 14.10 1.77
CA ASN A 59 28.00 15.23 0.90
C ASN A 59 28.94 16.23 1.60
N GLN A 60 29.22 17.37 0.95
CA GLN A 60 30.11 18.41 1.46
C GLN A 60 29.71 18.92 2.87
N ARG A 61 28.41 18.96 3.19
CA ARG A 61 27.93 19.37 4.52
C ARG A 61 28.29 18.34 5.58
N TYR A 62 28.11 17.05 5.30
CA TYR A 62 28.49 15.98 6.24
C TYR A 62 30.00 15.79 6.35
N LYS A 63 30.74 16.08 5.29
CA LYS A 63 32.20 16.21 5.33
C LYS A 63 32.66 17.29 6.30
N TYR A 64 32.12 18.51 6.18
CA TYR A 64 32.40 19.60 7.12
C TYR A 64 32.07 19.20 8.57
N ASN A 65 30.93 18.53 8.79
CA ASN A 65 30.55 18.06 10.12
C ASN A 65 31.56 17.04 10.68
N LEU A 66 32.01 16.08 9.88
CA LEU A 66 32.98 15.08 10.31
C LEU A 66 34.36 15.71 10.59
N GLU A 67 34.81 16.65 9.77
CA GLU A 67 36.07 17.39 10.01
C GLU A 67 36.02 18.21 11.30
N THR A 68 34.88 18.84 11.58
CA THR A 68 34.66 19.59 12.82
C THR A 68 34.69 18.68 14.05
N VAL A 69 34.08 17.49 13.94
CA VAL A 69 34.11 16.47 14.99
C VAL A 69 35.54 15.93 15.20
N ILE A 70 36.27 15.64 14.12
CA ILE A 70 37.68 15.20 14.18
C ILE A 70 38.51 16.22 14.97
N LYS A 71 38.39 17.51 14.62
CA LYS A 71 39.13 18.61 15.24
C LYS A 71 38.83 18.78 16.72
N ASN A 72 37.56 18.67 17.12
CA ASN A 72 37.12 19.01 18.49
C ASN A 72 37.04 17.81 19.45
N CYS A 73 36.95 16.59 18.92
CA CYS A 73 36.71 15.37 19.69
C CYS A 73 37.86 14.35 19.64
N GLY A 74 38.94 14.65 18.93
CA GLY A 74 40.16 13.82 18.91
C GLY A 74 39.97 12.44 18.28
N VAL A 75 39.19 12.36 17.20
CA VAL A 75 38.89 11.11 16.50
C VAL A 75 39.56 11.11 15.14
N THR A 76 40.15 9.99 14.73
CA THR A 76 40.73 9.82 13.40
C THR A 76 39.73 9.11 12.49
N SER A 77 39.38 9.72 11.36
CA SER A 77 38.49 9.13 10.36
C SER A 77 38.81 9.64 8.95
N ASN A 78 38.43 8.86 7.93
CA ASN A 78 38.48 9.31 6.54
C ASN A 78 37.33 10.31 6.31
N THR A 79 37.59 11.38 5.56
CA THR A 79 36.59 12.42 5.22
C THR A 79 36.34 12.51 3.72
N THR A 80 36.93 11.60 2.95
CA THR A 80 36.75 11.53 1.50
C THR A 80 35.29 11.21 1.20
N ILE A 81 34.68 11.99 0.31
CA ILE A 81 33.34 11.72 -0.19
C ILE A 81 33.45 10.49 -1.10
N PRO A 82 32.75 9.38 -0.81
CA PRO A 82 32.76 8.21 -1.67
C PRO A 82 32.29 8.57 -3.09
N ASP A 83 32.87 7.89 -4.09
CA ASP A 83 32.40 8.02 -5.46
C ASP A 83 30.94 7.58 -5.55
N ASP A 84 30.15 8.37 -6.29
CA ASP A 84 28.74 8.10 -6.50
C ASP A 84 28.57 6.79 -7.30
N LEU A 85 27.70 5.91 -6.82
CA LEU A 85 27.33 4.69 -7.54
C LEU A 85 26.28 4.95 -8.62
N SER A 86 25.89 6.21 -8.84
CA SER A 86 25.06 6.57 -9.98
C SER A 86 25.78 6.20 -11.29
N VAL A 87 25.34 5.11 -11.90
CA VAL A 87 25.40 5.00 -13.35
C VAL A 87 24.60 6.20 -13.83
N THR A 88 25.29 7.24 -14.32
CA THR A 88 24.65 8.37 -15.00
C THR A 88 24.09 7.83 -16.31
N GLN A 89 22.95 7.15 -16.24
CA GLN A 89 22.08 7.02 -17.39
C GLN A 89 21.65 8.46 -17.72
N PRO A 90 21.81 8.91 -18.98
CA PRO A 90 21.34 10.24 -19.36
C PRO A 90 19.89 10.37 -18.92
N GLU A 91 19.56 11.41 -18.15
CA GLU A 91 18.18 11.68 -17.75
C GLU A 91 17.32 11.71 -19.02
N ASP A 92 16.46 10.70 -19.17
CA ASP A 92 15.46 10.71 -20.22
C ASP A 92 14.64 11.97 -20.04
N LYS A 93 14.43 12.72 -21.13
CA LYS A 93 13.66 13.98 -21.12
C LYS A 93 12.34 13.71 -20.38
N PRO A 94 11.99 14.49 -19.34
CA PRO A 94 10.76 14.27 -18.59
C PRO A 94 9.57 14.23 -19.56
N PHE A 95 8.78 13.16 -19.46
CA PHE A 95 7.64 12.95 -20.33
C PHE A 95 6.58 14.02 -20.05
N CYS A 96 6.30 14.85 -21.06
CA CYS A 96 5.19 15.79 -21.02
C CYS A 96 4.07 15.38 -21.94
N PRO A 97 2.87 15.07 -21.39
CA PRO A 97 1.69 14.83 -22.20
C PRO A 97 1.44 16.00 -23.16
N ASP A 98 1.30 15.66 -24.44
CA ASP A 98 1.03 16.58 -25.55
C ASP A 98 2.05 17.74 -25.74
N ASP A 99 3.28 17.61 -25.20
CA ASP A 99 4.30 18.67 -25.17
C ASP A 99 3.76 20.01 -24.57
N SER A 100 2.72 19.93 -23.74
CA SER A 100 2.10 21.11 -23.14
C SER A 100 2.88 21.58 -21.92
N SER A 101 3.38 22.83 -21.96
CA SER A 101 4.14 23.44 -20.86
C SER A 101 3.59 24.81 -20.46
N TYR A 102 3.88 25.19 -19.21
CA TYR A 102 3.50 26.47 -18.63
C TYR A 102 4.69 27.11 -17.93
N THR A 103 4.99 28.37 -18.23
CA THR A 103 6.00 29.14 -17.50
C THR A 103 5.37 29.89 -16.34
N THR A 104 5.87 29.64 -15.13
CA THR A 104 5.33 30.20 -13.88
C THR A 104 5.54 31.70 -13.76
N LYS A 105 4.53 32.37 -13.22
CA LYS A 105 4.45 33.82 -13.00
C LYS A 105 4.39 34.14 -11.51
N ASP A 106 4.60 35.42 -11.19
CA ASP A 106 4.50 35.90 -9.82
C ASP A 106 3.08 35.69 -9.27
N GLY A 107 2.98 35.15 -8.05
CA GLY A 107 1.73 34.80 -7.40
C GLY A 107 1.11 33.46 -7.80
N ASP A 108 1.76 32.67 -8.66
CA ASP A 108 1.24 31.36 -9.06
C ASP A 108 1.26 30.34 -7.91
N THR A 109 0.21 29.54 -7.87
CA THR A 109 0.06 28.37 -7.01
C THR A 109 -0.34 27.18 -7.86
N CYS A 110 -0.14 25.96 -7.36
CA CYS A 110 -0.68 24.78 -8.06
C CYS A 110 -2.21 24.87 -8.24
N THR A 111 -2.91 25.55 -7.32
CA THR A 111 -4.37 25.71 -7.40
C THR A 111 -4.78 26.69 -8.50
N SER A 112 -4.09 27.84 -8.64
CA SER A 112 -4.42 28.83 -9.67
C SER A 112 -4.10 28.28 -11.07
N ILE A 113 -2.92 27.69 -11.25
CA ILE A 113 -2.52 27.08 -12.53
C ILE A 113 -3.50 25.96 -12.89
N ALA A 114 -3.83 25.09 -11.93
CA ALA A 114 -4.72 23.97 -12.19
C ALA A 114 -6.12 24.40 -12.62
N LEU A 115 -6.64 25.50 -12.08
CA LEU A 115 -7.91 26.09 -12.51
C LEU A 115 -7.85 26.66 -13.93
N ASP A 116 -6.81 27.44 -14.24
CA ASP A 116 -6.68 28.09 -15.54
C ASP A 116 -6.55 27.09 -16.69
N TYR A 117 -5.91 25.96 -16.43
CA TYR A 117 -5.68 24.90 -17.42
C TYR A 117 -6.61 23.70 -17.28
N SER A 118 -7.57 23.76 -16.36
CA SER A 118 -8.54 22.67 -16.13
C SER A 118 -7.87 21.31 -15.88
N VAL A 119 -6.85 21.28 -15.03
CA VAL A 119 -6.10 20.08 -14.66
C VAL A 119 -6.24 19.77 -13.16
N ALA A 120 -5.89 18.55 -12.74
CA ALA A 120 -5.79 18.24 -11.30
C ALA A 120 -4.50 18.84 -10.72
N SER A 121 -4.61 19.56 -9.60
CA SER A 121 -3.44 20.20 -8.96
C SER A 121 -2.42 19.18 -8.45
N ALA A 122 -2.90 18.02 -8.00
CA ALA A 122 -2.03 16.92 -7.60
C ALA A 122 -1.23 16.33 -8.77
N ALA A 123 -1.85 16.20 -9.95
CA ALA A 123 -1.16 15.72 -11.14
C ALA A 123 -0.10 16.73 -11.60
N LEU A 124 -0.41 18.03 -11.53
CA LEU A 124 0.55 19.10 -11.79
C LEU A 124 1.75 19.03 -10.83
N TYR A 125 1.52 18.86 -9.53
CA TYR A 125 2.61 18.69 -8.56
C TYR A 125 3.45 17.43 -8.83
N MET A 126 2.80 16.28 -9.01
CA MET A 126 3.47 14.99 -9.19
C MET A 126 4.27 14.93 -10.49
N GLY A 127 3.84 15.62 -11.54
CA GLY A 127 4.58 15.73 -12.80
C GLY A 127 5.76 16.69 -12.76
N ASN A 128 5.90 17.49 -11.69
CA ASN A 128 6.88 18.57 -11.59
C ASN A 128 7.56 18.63 -10.21
N GLN A 129 7.84 17.47 -9.60
CA GLN A 129 8.35 17.40 -8.22
C GLN A 129 9.75 18.00 -8.04
N ASP A 130 10.55 18.07 -9.12
CA ASP A 130 11.88 18.68 -9.08
C ASP A 130 11.81 20.21 -9.05
N GLN A 131 10.77 20.78 -9.67
CA GLN A 131 10.56 22.22 -9.83
C GLN A 131 9.65 22.78 -8.72
N ILE A 132 8.64 22.03 -8.29
CA ILE A 132 7.64 22.45 -7.32
C ILE A 132 7.94 21.82 -5.95
N ARG A 133 8.47 22.64 -5.04
CA ARG A 133 8.68 22.25 -3.63
C ARG A 133 7.49 22.53 -2.72
N ASP A 134 6.74 23.58 -3.03
CA ASP A 134 5.57 24.00 -2.28
C ASP A 134 4.49 24.51 -3.26
N CYS A 135 3.34 23.86 -3.26
CA CYS A 135 2.23 24.22 -4.13
C CYS A 135 1.58 25.57 -3.81
N ASN A 136 1.89 26.18 -2.67
CA ASN A 136 1.43 27.51 -2.29
C ASN A 136 2.43 28.61 -2.68
N GLN A 137 3.66 28.24 -3.08
CA GLN A 137 4.74 29.17 -3.42
C GLN A 137 5.56 28.63 -4.58
N VAL A 138 5.00 28.71 -5.79
CA VAL A 138 5.69 28.28 -7.00
C VAL A 138 6.73 29.34 -7.40
N VAL A 139 7.97 28.90 -7.66
CA VAL A 139 9.07 29.81 -8.06
C VAL A 139 8.80 30.33 -9.47
N VAL A 140 8.95 31.64 -9.67
CA VAL A 140 8.75 32.32 -10.96
C VAL A 140 9.79 31.90 -12.00
N GLY A 141 9.37 31.76 -13.25
CA GLY A 141 10.25 31.45 -14.39
C GLY A 141 10.62 29.98 -14.54
N GLN A 142 9.94 29.07 -13.84
CA GLN A 142 10.07 27.63 -14.04
C GLN A 142 9.15 27.18 -15.17
N GLU A 143 9.64 26.27 -16.01
CA GLU A 143 8.82 25.60 -17.02
C GLU A 143 8.22 24.34 -16.41
N LEU A 144 6.90 24.33 -16.27
CA LEU A 144 6.12 23.22 -15.73
C LEU A 144 5.48 22.43 -16.85
N CYS A 145 5.53 21.13 -16.73
CA CYS A 145 4.80 20.18 -17.53
C CYS A 145 3.32 20.20 -17.16
N LEU A 146 2.43 20.48 -18.12
CA LEU A 146 1.00 20.42 -17.88
C LEU A 146 0.48 18.98 -18.09
N PRO A 147 -0.27 18.42 -17.13
CA PRO A 147 -0.95 17.15 -17.34
C PRO A 147 -2.18 17.33 -18.23
N LEU A 148 -2.80 16.23 -18.64
CA LEU A 148 -4.02 16.25 -19.44
C LEU A 148 -5.18 16.93 -18.68
N SER A 149 -5.93 17.77 -19.40
CA SER A 149 -7.10 18.46 -18.85
C SER A 149 -8.26 17.51 -18.61
N CYS A 150 -9.11 17.85 -17.65
CA CYS A 150 -10.39 17.21 -17.42
C CYS A 150 -11.52 18.20 -17.67
N ASP A 151 -12.60 17.74 -18.33
CA ASP A 151 -13.73 18.59 -18.74
C ASP A 151 -14.39 19.33 -17.56
N HIS A 152 -14.34 18.73 -16.37
CA HIS A 152 -14.90 19.32 -15.17
C HIS A 152 -13.93 19.19 -13.98
N THR A 153 -13.64 20.32 -13.36
CA THR A 153 -12.83 20.42 -12.14
C THR A 153 -13.65 20.84 -10.93
N TYR A 154 -13.19 20.49 -9.74
CA TYR A 154 -13.77 20.90 -8.46
C TYR A 154 -12.70 21.44 -7.52
N VAL A 155 -12.99 22.55 -6.85
CA VAL A 155 -12.10 23.12 -5.82
C VAL A 155 -12.50 22.59 -4.45
N LEU A 156 -11.59 21.82 -3.83
CA LEU A 156 -11.77 21.22 -2.52
C LEU A 156 -12.03 22.29 -1.44
N LYS A 157 -13.17 22.16 -0.74
CA LYS A 157 -13.56 23.03 0.37
C LYS A 157 -13.21 22.40 1.71
N SER A 158 -13.20 23.24 2.74
CA SER A 158 -13.10 22.78 4.12
C SER A 158 -14.28 21.87 4.47
N ASN A 159 -14.00 20.71 5.05
CA ASN A 159 -14.96 19.64 5.41
C ASN A 159 -15.52 18.80 4.26
N ASP A 160 -15.08 19.01 3.01
CA ASP A 160 -15.45 18.11 1.93
C ASP A 160 -14.92 16.70 2.17
N THR A 161 -15.74 15.71 1.81
CA THR A 161 -15.39 14.30 1.75
C THR A 161 -15.55 13.81 0.31
N CYS A 162 -14.94 12.68 -0.06
CA CYS A 162 -15.22 12.09 -1.39
C CYS A 162 -16.72 11.89 -1.61
N ARG A 163 -17.42 11.37 -0.59
CA ARG A 163 -18.88 11.13 -0.67
C ARG A 163 -19.65 12.43 -0.94
N SER A 164 -19.39 13.49 -0.19
CA SER A 164 -20.14 14.75 -0.36
C SER A 164 -19.90 15.39 -1.72
N ILE A 165 -18.68 15.27 -2.27
CA ILE A 165 -18.35 15.74 -3.62
C ILE A 165 -19.05 14.88 -4.67
N GLU A 166 -18.94 13.55 -4.56
CA GLU A 166 -19.56 12.60 -5.49
C GLU A 166 -21.08 12.76 -5.54
N GLU A 167 -21.75 12.90 -4.39
CA GLU A 167 -23.20 13.12 -4.31
C GLU A 167 -23.62 14.46 -4.91
N ALA A 168 -22.89 15.54 -4.61
CA ALA A 168 -23.21 16.87 -5.12
C ALA A 168 -22.95 17.03 -6.64
N ASN A 169 -22.10 16.19 -7.22
CA ASN A 169 -21.71 16.25 -8.63
C ASN A 169 -22.10 14.99 -9.40
N ALA A 170 -23.09 14.22 -8.89
CA ALA A 170 -23.47 12.93 -9.45
C ALA A 170 -23.82 12.98 -10.94
N GLU A 171 -24.43 14.07 -11.42
CA GLU A 171 -24.76 14.24 -12.85
C GLU A 171 -23.51 14.36 -13.73
N ILE A 172 -22.51 15.13 -13.29
CA ILE A 172 -21.25 15.34 -14.01
C ILE A 172 -20.42 14.05 -14.00
N MET A 173 -20.41 13.38 -12.87
CA MET A 173 -19.62 12.17 -12.66
C MET A 173 -20.33 10.90 -13.18
N PHE A 174 -21.51 11.01 -13.79
CA PHE A 174 -22.25 9.87 -14.31
C PHE A 174 -21.67 9.39 -15.64
N ASP A 175 -21.12 8.18 -15.66
CA ASP A 175 -20.69 7.53 -16.89
C ASP A 175 -21.89 6.86 -17.57
N ASN A 176 -22.28 7.44 -18.71
CA ASN A 176 -23.41 6.95 -19.50
C ASN A 176 -23.18 5.56 -20.10
N SER A 177 -21.92 5.14 -20.28
CA SER A 177 -21.55 3.83 -20.82
C SER A 177 -21.71 2.72 -19.79
N THR A 178 -21.25 2.96 -18.55
CA THR A 178 -21.34 1.97 -17.46
C THR A 178 -22.59 2.14 -16.59
N LYS A 179 -23.38 3.21 -16.81
CA LYS A 179 -24.56 3.58 -16.02
C LYS A 179 -24.26 3.69 -14.52
N ARG A 180 -23.07 4.20 -14.19
CA ARG A 180 -22.58 4.34 -12.81
C ARG A 180 -21.93 5.70 -12.61
N ILE A 181 -21.94 6.18 -11.38
CA ILE A 181 -21.14 7.33 -10.97
C ILE A 181 -19.68 6.90 -10.91
N ILE A 182 -18.81 7.65 -11.59
CA ILE A 182 -17.36 7.51 -11.52
C ILE A 182 -16.93 7.98 -10.12
N PRO A 183 -16.33 7.13 -9.27
CA PRO A 183 -15.84 7.56 -7.97
C PRO A 183 -14.74 8.63 -8.13
N LEU A 184 -14.70 9.61 -7.25
CA LEU A 184 -13.71 10.70 -7.28
C LEU A 184 -12.27 10.18 -7.27
N ARG A 185 -12.05 9.05 -6.57
CA ARG A 185 -10.78 8.32 -6.49
C ARG A 185 -10.31 7.77 -7.84
N GLN A 186 -11.23 7.46 -8.74
CA GLN A 186 -10.89 6.89 -10.05
C GLN A 186 -10.31 7.95 -10.99
N VAL A 187 -10.75 9.20 -10.85
CA VAL A 187 -10.26 10.35 -11.62
C VAL A 187 -9.20 11.16 -10.88
N ASN A 188 -8.92 10.81 -9.60
CA ASN A 188 -7.82 11.35 -8.80
C ASN A 188 -7.13 10.21 -8.02
N PRO A 189 -6.27 9.41 -8.67
CA PRO A 189 -5.70 8.16 -8.11
C PRO A 189 -4.82 8.30 -6.87
N TRP A 190 -4.39 9.52 -6.54
CA TRP A 190 -3.61 9.79 -5.32
C TRP A 190 -4.47 9.72 -4.06
N ILE A 191 -5.80 9.81 -4.19
CA ILE A 191 -6.73 9.66 -3.08
C ILE A 191 -6.75 8.19 -2.65
N ASP A 192 -6.55 7.95 -1.36
CA ASP A 192 -6.54 6.60 -0.82
C ASP A 192 -7.92 5.93 -0.85
N THR A 193 -7.93 4.61 -0.68
CA THR A 193 -9.15 3.79 -0.70
C THR A 193 -10.23 4.28 0.26
N TYR A 194 -9.85 4.81 1.42
CA TYR A 194 -10.74 5.28 2.48
C TYR A 194 -11.06 6.78 2.38
N CYS A 195 -10.52 7.48 1.37
CA CYS A 195 -10.57 8.93 1.24
C CYS A 195 -10.05 9.68 2.49
N SER A 196 -9.13 9.06 3.24
CA SER A 196 -8.64 9.64 4.51
C SER A 196 -7.63 10.76 4.29
N ASN A 197 -6.92 10.71 3.15
CA ASN A 197 -5.87 11.65 2.79
C ASN A 197 -6.37 12.91 2.04
N LEU A 198 -7.65 13.00 1.67
CA LEU A 198 -8.19 14.07 0.83
C LEU A 198 -7.89 15.48 1.39
N GLN A 199 -8.20 15.68 2.67
CA GLN A 199 -7.99 16.97 3.33
C GLN A 199 -6.54 17.14 3.80
N SER A 200 -5.95 16.09 4.36
CA SER A 200 -4.63 16.14 5.00
C SER A 200 -3.47 16.35 4.02
N THR A 201 -3.68 16.11 2.72
CA THR A 201 -2.66 16.30 1.68
C THR A 201 -2.90 17.54 0.80
N SER A 202 -4.03 18.24 1.00
CA SER A 202 -4.40 19.43 0.20
C SER A 202 -3.39 20.58 0.32
N TRP A 203 -2.65 20.66 1.43
CA TRP A 203 -1.58 21.64 1.59
C TRP A 203 -0.38 21.37 0.66
N ALA A 204 -0.13 20.10 0.34
CA ALA A 204 1.00 19.67 -0.49
C ALA A 204 0.62 19.63 -1.97
N TYR A 205 -0.59 19.17 -2.30
CA TYR A 205 -1.02 18.93 -3.69
C TYR A 205 -1.91 20.02 -4.27
N GLY A 206 -2.24 21.06 -3.50
CA GLY A 206 -3.25 22.03 -3.88
C GLY A 206 -4.68 21.48 -3.75
N LYS A 207 -5.65 22.19 -4.32
CA LYS A 207 -7.08 21.95 -4.04
C LYS A 207 -7.92 21.60 -5.27
N VAL A 208 -7.36 21.49 -6.46
CA VAL A 208 -8.14 21.25 -7.69
C VAL A 208 -8.19 19.75 -7.99
N LEU A 209 -9.40 19.22 -8.06
CA LEU A 209 -9.70 17.82 -8.34
C LEU A 209 -10.36 17.71 -9.71
N CYS A 210 -10.08 16.63 -10.44
CA CYS A 210 -10.89 16.29 -11.62
C CYS A 210 -12.19 15.58 -11.20
N LEU A 211 -13.31 15.90 -11.84
CA LEU A 211 -14.58 15.18 -11.69
C LEU A 211 -14.83 14.21 -12.87
N THR A 212 -14.16 14.45 -14.00
CA THR A 212 -14.20 13.59 -15.18
C THR A 212 -12.82 13.02 -15.49
N PRO A 213 -12.73 11.93 -16.27
CA PRO A 213 -11.46 11.43 -16.77
C PRO A 213 -10.65 12.53 -17.46
N GLN A 214 -9.33 12.48 -17.32
CA GLN A 214 -8.43 13.38 -18.02
C GLN A 214 -8.40 12.97 -19.49
N SER A 215 -9.18 13.67 -20.30
CA SER A 215 -9.39 13.38 -21.72
C SER A 215 -8.15 13.79 -22.51
N GLY A 216 -7.17 12.89 -22.59
CA GLY A 216 -6.40 12.75 -23.82
C GLY A 216 -7.28 12.02 -24.84
N LEU A 217 -7.17 12.31 -26.13
CA LEU A 217 -7.81 11.52 -27.18
C LEU A 217 -7.43 10.05 -26.99
N PHE A 218 -8.29 9.24 -26.37
CA PHE A 218 -8.06 7.81 -26.19
C PHE A 218 -8.26 7.14 -27.54
N ASN A 219 -7.17 6.97 -28.29
CA ASN A 219 -7.15 6.12 -29.46
C ASN A 219 -6.97 4.69 -28.96
N ALA A 220 -8.04 3.89 -28.97
CA ALA A 220 -8.07 2.52 -28.44
C ALA A 220 -7.12 1.52 -29.15
N THR A 221 -6.24 2.03 -30.02
CA THR A 221 -5.23 1.28 -30.78
C THR A 221 -3.81 1.47 -30.27
N ASP A 222 -3.57 2.42 -29.35
CA ASP A 222 -2.23 2.58 -28.80
C ASP A 222 -1.94 1.49 -27.76
N PRO A 223 -0.83 0.74 -27.90
CA PRO A 223 -0.43 -0.24 -26.91
C PRO A 223 -0.11 0.49 -25.61
N VAL A 224 -0.93 0.23 -24.58
CA VAL A 224 -0.69 0.70 -23.22
C VAL A 224 0.65 0.11 -22.79
N SER A 225 1.69 0.96 -22.74
CA SER A 225 2.93 0.63 -22.06
C SER A 225 2.56 0.40 -20.61
N THR A 226 2.64 -0.85 -20.16
CA THR A 226 2.43 -1.21 -18.76
C THR A 226 3.59 -0.65 -17.95
N SER A 227 3.54 0.66 -17.64
CA SER A 227 4.31 1.22 -16.55
C SER A 227 3.75 0.59 -15.28
N TYR A 228 4.56 -0.25 -14.66
CA TYR A 228 4.37 -0.72 -13.30
C TYR A 228 4.03 0.47 -12.39
N ASN A 229 2.76 0.61 -12.02
CA ASN A 229 2.37 1.59 -11.01
C ASN A 229 2.66 0.96 -9.63
N PRO A 230 3.27 1.70 -8.68
CA PRO A 230 3.49 1.16 -7.33
C PRO A 230 2.26 1.25 -6.43
N TRP A 231 1.11 1.75 -6.93
CA TRP A 231 -0.08 2.06 -6.13
C TRP A 231 -1.40 1.72 -6.86
N GLY A 232 -1.61 0.42 -7.08
CA GLY A 232 -2.87 -0.29 -6.80
C GLY A 232 -4.20 0.17 -7.42
N THR A 233 -4.22 0.92 -8.53
CA THR A 233 -5.45 1.21 -9.30
C THR A 233 -5.80 0.16 -10.36
N GLU A 234 -5.16 -1.01 -10.29
CA GLU A 234 -5.71 -2.19 -10.92
C GLU A 234 -6.92 -2.66 -10.10
N SER A 235 -7.94 -3.20 -10.78
CA SER A 235 -8.91 -4.07 -10.13
C SER A 235 -8.15 -4.98 -9.18
N SER A 236 -8.47 -4.95 -7.88
CA SER A 236 -7.72 -5.75 -6.89
C SER A 236 -7.77 -7.27 -7.16
N GLY A 237 -8.49 -7.70 -8.21
CA GLY A 237 -8.79 -9.07 -8.53
C GLY A 237 -9.87 -9.67 -7.64
N TYR A 238 -10.46 -8.89 -6.73
CA TYR A 238 -11.51 -9.33 -5.80
C TYR A 238 -12.88 -8.78 -6.19
N GLY A 239 -13.92 -9.60 -5.98
CA GLY A 239 -15.31 -9.19 -6.14
C GLY A 239 -15.85 -8.43 -4.92
N SER A 240 -16.93 -7.68 -5.12
CA SER A 240 -17.56 -6.86 -4.08
C SER A 240 -18.69 -7.57 -3.32
N TRP A 241 -19.33 -8.56 -3.94
CA TRP A 241 -20.37 -9.39 -3.32
C TRP A 241 -20.37 -10.78 -3.96
N VAL A 242 -20.83 -11.80 -3.22
CA VAL A 242 -20.90 -13.18 -3.72
C VAL A 242 -21.99 -13.29 -4.79
N VAL A 243 -21.65 -13.94 -5.89
CA VAL A 243 -22.54 -14.25 -7.01
C VAL A 243 -22.53 -15.76 -7.22
N LEU A 244 -23.70 -16.35 -7.47
CA LEU A 244 -23.79 -17.78 -7.77
C LEU A 244 -23.10 -18.11 -9.11
N PRO A 245 -22.49 -19.30 -9.25
CA PRO A 245 -21.94 -19.72 -10.53
C PRO A 245 -23.04 -19.84 -11.59
N PRO A 246 -22.72 -19.71 -12.89
CA PRO A 246 -23.71 -19.84 -13.96
C PRO A 246 -24.40 -21.20 -13.96
N ASP A 247 -25.73 -21.23 -14.06
CA ASP A 247 -26.55 -22.46 -14.02
C ASP A 247 -26.22 -23.45 -15.15
N ASN A 248 -25.67 -22.97 -16.26
CA ASN A 248 -25.31 -23.75 -17.43
C ASN A 248 -23.84 -24.20 -17.47
N ALA A 249 -23.08 -23.97 -16.39
CA ALA A 249 -21.66 -24.29 -16.31
C ALA A 249 -21.36 -25.16 -15.08
N THR A 250 -20.40 -26.07 -15.22
CA THR A 250 -19.95 -26.91 -14.09
C THR A 250 -18.84 -26.17 -13.35
N VAL A 251 -18.98 -25.93 -12.04
CA VAL A 251 -17.89 -25.29 -11.26
C VAL A 251 -16.65 -26.20 -11.28
N ALA A 252 -15.52 -25.66 -11.71
CA ALA A 252 -14.27 -26.41 -11.79
C ALA A 252 -13.83 -26.91 -10.40
N ALA A 253 -13.26 -28.11 -10.34
CA ALA A 253 -12.90 -28.74 -9.08
C ALA A 253 -11.95 -27.85 -8.24
N GLY A 254 -12.27 -27.74 -6.94
CA GLY A 254 -11.51 -26.94 -5.98
C GLY A 254 -11.71 -25.43 -6.08
N THR A 255 -12.45 -24.92 -7.07
CA THR A 255 -12.72 -23.49 -7.23
C THR A 255 -13.52 -22.94 -6.05
N THR A 256 -13.11 -21.79 -5.51
CA THR A 256 -13.85 -21.15 -4.40
C THR A 256 -15.27 -20.79 -4.84
N LYS A 257 -16.25 -21.06 -3.95
CA LYS A 257 -17.65 -20.64 -4.16
C LYS A 257 -17.92 -19.25 -3.60
N HIS A 258 -17.01 -18.70 -2.80
CA HIS A 258 -17.04 -17.31 -2.35
C HIS A 258 -16.49 -16.39 -3.43
N CYS A 259 -17.18 -16.37 -4.56
CA CYS A 259 -16.76 -15.68 -5.76
C CYS A 259 -17.80 -14.63 -6.18
N GLY A 260 -17.33 -13.46 -6.61
CA GLY A 260 -18.18 -12.36 -7.08
C GLY A 260 -18.17 -12.18 -8.59
N LYS A 261 -17.32 -12.91 -9.30
CA LYS A 261 -17.26 -12.92 -10.76
C LYS A 261 -16.78 -14.27 -11.27
N TRP A 262 -17.52 -14.85 -12.21
CA TRP A 262 -17.24 -16.16 -12.80
C TRP A 262 -16.91 -16.01 -14.28
N HIS A 263 -15.94 -16.80 -14.76
CA HIS A 263 -15.67 -16.99 -16.19
C HIS A 263 -15.97 -18.44 -16.57
N THR A 264 -16.84 -18.65 -17.54
CA THR A 264 -17.09 -19.98 -18.13
C THR A 264 -16.14 -20.18 -19.29
N ALA A 265 -15.22 -21.15 -19.16
CA ALA A 265 -14.22 -21.41 -20.19
C ALA A 265 -14.86 -21.88 -21.49
N THR A 266 -14.36 -21.37 -22.61
CA THR A 266 -14.75 -21.76 -23.97
C THR A 266 -13.56 -22.35 -24.74
N THR A 267 -13.83 -23.03 -25.85
CA THR A 267 -12.77 -23.61 -26.68
C THR A 267 -11.89 -22.50 -27.27
N GLY A 268 -10.59 -22.56 -26.98
CA GLY A 268 -9.60 -21.57 -27.46
C GLY A 268 -9.26 -20.48 -26.44
N ASP A 269 -9.91 -20.46 -25.27
CA ASP A 269 -9.53 -19.57 -24.18
C ASP A 269 -8.09 -19.83 -23.71
N SER A 270 -7.41 -18.76 -23.30
CA SER A 270 -6.13 -18.83 -22.60
C SER A 270 -6.22 -18.17 -21.23
N CYS A 271 -5.48 -18.70 -20.25
CA CYS A 271 -5.48 -18.12 -18.91
C CYS A 271 -5.04 -16.65 -18.90
N THR A 272 -4.07 -16.28 -19.74
CA THR A 272 -3.61 -14.90 -19.89
C THR A 272 -4.73 -13.99 -20.37
N GLN A 273 -5.48 -14.42 -21.38
CA GLN A 273 -6.63 -13.65 -21.90
C GLN A 273 -7.70 -13.48 -20.83
N ILE A 274 -8.05 -14.55 -20.10
CA ILE A 274 -9.03 -14.49 -19.01
C ILE A 274 -8.57 -13.51 -17.93
N CYS A 275 -7.31 -13.61 -17.49
CA CYS A 275 -6.75 -12.72 -16.45
C CYS A 275 -6.80 -11.25 -16.85
N VAL A 276 -6.45 -10.94 -18.11
CA VAL A 276 -6.47 -9.56 -18.64
C VAL A 276 -7.90 -9.04 -18.79
N GLN A 277 -8.80 -9.83 -19.39
CA GLN A 277 -10.20 -9.44 -19.60
C GLN A 277 -10.93 -9.24 -18.27
N ASP A 278 -10.70 -10.12 -17.31
CA ASP A 278 -11.37 -10.08 -16.02
C ASP A 278 -10.65 -9.26 -14.96
N ARG A 279 -9.47 -8.73 -15.29
CA ARG A 279 -8.66 -7.87 -14.43
C ARG A 279 -8.37 -8.53 -13.08
N ILE A 280 -7.85 -9.76 -13.15
CA ILE A 280 -7.38 -10.56 -12.02
C ILE A 280 -5.92 -10.97 -12.26
N THR A 281 -5.09 -10.93 -11.22
CA THR A 281 -3.69 -11.35 -11.33
C THR A 281 -3.61 -12.86 -11.53
N SER A 282 -2.62 -13.32 -12.31
CA SER A 282 -2.44 -14.75 -12.58
C SER A 282 -2.21 -15.57 -11.30
N ASN A 283 -1.52 -15.00 -10.30
CA ASN A 283 -1.31 -15.63 -9.01
C ASN A 283 -2.65 -15.84 -8.26
N LEU A 284 -3.47 -14.79 -8.14
CA LEU A 284 -4.77 -14.89 -7.49
C LEU A 284 -5.71 -15.84 -8.25
N PHE A 285 -5.71 -15.78 -9.58
CA PHE A 285 -6.52 -16.65 -10.42
C PHE A 285 -6.16 -18.14 -10.22
N LEU A 286 -4.87 -18.49 -10.19
CA LEU A 286 -4.45 -19.86 -9.90
C LEU A 286 -4.76 -20.29 -8.46
N GLN A 287 -4.63 -19.38 -7.51
CA GLN A 287 -4.88 -19.66 -6.09
C GLN A 287 -6.36 -20.00 -5.81
N VAL A 288 -7.28 -19.31 -6.48
CA VAL A 288 -8.72 -19.50 -6.26
C VAL A 288 -9.33 -20.59 -7.14
N ASN A 289 -8.54 -21.11 -8.10
CA ASN A 289 -8.89 -22.22 -9.00
C ASN A 289 -7.81 -23.32 -8.95
N PRO A 290 -7.70 -24.12 -7.87
CA PRO A 290 -6.62 -25.09 -7.65
C PRO A 290 -6.55 -26.25 -8.66
N SER A 291 -7.58 -26.43 -9.50
CA SER A 291 -7.53 -27.35 -10.65
C SER A 291 -6.59 -26.87 -11.76
N LEU A 292 -6.22 -25.59 -11.75
CA LEU A 292 -5.25 -24.99 -12.66
C LEU A 292 -3.86 -24.97 -12.02
N GLN A 293 -2.82 -25.09 -12.85
CA GLN A 293 -1.42 -25.07 -12.41
C GLN A 293 -0.64 -24.06 -13.23
N SER A 294 0.32 -23.36 -12.60
CA SER A 294 1.13 -22.33 -13.27
C SER A 294 1.85 -22.84 -14.52
N ALA A 295 2.35 -24.08 -14.49
CA ALA A 295 3.12 -24.66 -15.59
C ALA A 295 2.29 -24.95 -16.85
N ASN A 296 0.97 -25.17 -16.73
CA ASN A 296 0.11 -25.51 -17.85
C ASN A 296 -1.33 -25.00 -17.66
N CYS A 297 -1.49 -23.74 -17.26
CA CYS A 297 -2.81 -23.20 -16.93
C CYS A 297 -3.79 -23.32 -18.11
N THR A 298 -3.39 -22.86 -19.29
CA THR A 298 -4.24 -22.87 -20.49
C THR A 298 -4.63 -24.28 -20.92
N GLY A 299 -3.72 -25.25 -20.84
CA GLY A 299 -4.02 -26.64 -21.20
C GLY A 299 -4.91 -27.38 -20.19
N LEU A 300 -5.14 -26.80 -19.00
CA LEU A 300 -5.99 -27.35 -17.94
C LEU A 300 -7.38 -26.69 -17.90
N LEU A 301 -7.66 -25.73 -18.77
CA LEU A 301 -9.01 -25.18 -18.93
C LEU A 301 -9.91 -26.23 -19.58
N ILE A 302 -11.05 -26.49 -18.95
CA ILE A 302 -12.06 -27.41 -19.46
C ILE A 302 -13.22 -26.57 -20.01
N PRO A 303 -13.48 -26.58 -21.33
CA PRO A 303 -14.62 -25.87 -21.90
C PRO A 303 -15.94 -26.28 -21.24
N GLY A 304 -16.77 -25.30 -20.88
CA GLY A 304 -18.02 -25.51 -20.14
C GLY A 304 -17.87 -25.49 -18.62
N ASN A 305 -16.64 -25.43 -18.08
CA ASN A 305 -16.42 -25.23 -16.65
C ASN A 305 -16.36 -23.75 -16.28
N ALA A 306 -16.90 -23.42 -15.10
CA ALA A 306 -16.82 -22.09 -14.50
C ALA A 306 -15.64 -21.99 -13.53
N TYR A 307 -14.84 -20.93 -13.69
CA TYR A 307 -13.69 -20.57 -12.86
C TYR A 307 -13.94 -19.23 -12.19
N CYS A 308 -13.46 -19.05 -10.96
CA CYS A 308 -13.61 -17.81 -10.22
C CYS A 308 -12.58 -16.78 -10.72
N THR A 309 -13.04 -15.62 -11.17
CA THR A 309 -12.20 -14.51 -11.63
C THR A 309 -12.33 -13.26 -10.76
N GLY A 310 -13.09 -13.34 -9.68
CA GLY A 310 -13.22 -12.27 -8.69
C GLY A 310 -13.58 -12.81 -7.30
N PRO A 311 -12.68 -13.52 -6.59
CA PRO A 311 -12.93 -14.03 -5.25
C PRO A 311 -13.29 -12.93 -4.25
N MET A 312 -14.00 -13.28 -3.16
CA MET A 312 -14.22 -12.36 -2.05
C MET A 312 -12.94 -12.13 -1.24
N ARG A 313 -12.80 -10.95 -0.64
CA ARG A 313 -11.77 -10.75 0.39
C ARG A 313 -12.03 -11.70 1.56
N GLY A 314 -10.99 -12.39 2.02
CA GLY A 314 -11.12 -13.39 3.09
C GLY A 314 -11.76 -14.72 2.67
N TYR A 315 -11.88 -15.02 1.36
CA TYR A 315 -12.44 -16.29 0.88
C TYR A 315 -11.74 -17.52 1.51
N GLN A 316 -10.42 -17.43 1.76
CA GLN A 316 -9.65 -18.48 2.42
C GLN A 316 -10.14 -18.75 3.84
N ILE A 317 -10.44 -17.71 4.61
CA ILE A 317 -10.96 -17.84 5.98
C ILE A 317 -12.33 -18.51 5.94
N CYS A 318 -13.20 -18.11 5.00
CA CYS A 318 -14.53 -18.70 4.85
C CYS A 318 -14.48 -20.17 4.39
N ASP A 319 -13.68 -20.47 3.36
CA ASP A 319 -13.49 -21.82 2.83
C ASP A 319 -12.84 -22.72 3.89
N GLU A 320 -11.80 -22.26 4.58
CA GLU A 320 -11.13 -23.01 5.62
C GLU A 320 -11.99 -23.21 6.88
N LEU A 321 -12.73 -22.20 7.32
CA LEU A 321 -13.66 -22.34 8.44
C LEU A 321 -14.78 -23.31 8.09
N TYR A 322 -15.38 -23.20 6.91
CA TYR A 322 -16.41 -24.12 6.45
C TYR A 322 -15.91 -25.57 6.42
N GLN A 323 -14.70 -25.81 5.89
CA GLN A 323 -14.08 -27.13 5.88
C GLN A 323 -13.71 -27.62 7.29
N ALA A 324 -13.11 -26.76 8.12
CA ALA A 324 -12.69 -27.08 9.49
C ALA A 324 -13.87 -27.44 10.40
N THR A 325 -14.99 -26.76 10.21
CA THR A 325 -16.20 -26.92 11.02
C THR A 325 -17.21 -27.89 10.41
N GLN A 326 -16.95 -28.38 9.19
CA GLN A 326 -17.89 -29.18 8.40
C GLN A 326 -19.24 -28.49 8.18
N GLY A 327 -19.25 -27.15 8.12
CA GLY A 327 -20.46 -26.36 7.99
C GLY A 327 -21.30 -26.25 9.28
N ASP A 328 -20.79 -26.68 10.44
CA ASP A 328 -21.46 -26.55 11.73
C ASP A 328 -21.53 -25.07 12.14
N TYR A 329 -22.73 -24.50 12.03
CA TYR A 329 -22.99 -23.09 12.27
C TYR A 329 -22.57 -22.61 13.66
N LEU A 330 -22.70 -23.46 14.69
CA LEU A 330 -22.31 -23.10 16.06
C LEU A 330 -20.79 -23.01 16.17
N LYS A 331 -20.06 -23.96 15.59
CA LYS A 331 -18.59 -23.94 15.57
C LYS A 331 -18.05 -22.78 14.74
N ILE A 332 -18.70 -22.44 13.64
CA ILE A 332 -18.35 -21.29 12.80
C ILE A 332 -18.46 -20.00 13.60
N ASN A 333 -19.59 -19.77 14.29
CA ASN A 333 -19.78 -18.55 15.07
C ASN A 333 -18.78 -18.42 16.23
N LEU A 334 -18.50 -19.51 16.93
CA LEU A 334 -17.50 -19.52 18.01
C LEU A 334 -16.09 -19.25 17.48
N ALA A 335 -15.73 -19.82 16.34
CA ALA A 335 -14.43 -19.59 15.70
C ALA A 335 -14.30 -18.15 15.18
N LEU A 336 -15.38 -17.59 14.59
CA LEU A 336 -15.40 -16.20 14.13
C LEU A 336 -15.29 -15.21 15.31
N ASP A 337 -15.95 -15.48 16.44
CA ASP A 337 -15.83 -14.67 17.65
C ASP A 337 -14.39 -14.69 18.20
N ASP A 338 -13.72 -15.85 18.25
CA ASP A 338 -12.31 -15.96 18.65
C ASP A 338 -11.35 -15.28 17.66
N ILE A 339 -11.57 -15.43 16.35
CA ILE A 339 -10.76 -14.76 15.31
C ILE A 339 -10.91 -13.24 15.38
N SER A 340 -12.12 -12.74 15.66
CA SER A 340 -12.41 -11.30 15.72
C SER A 340 -11.65 -10.55 16.82
N LYS A 341 -11.16 -11.28 17.84
CA LYS A 341 -10.42 -10.74 18.99
C LYS A 341 -8.91 -10.73 18.79
N ARG A 342 -8.40 -11.15 17.63
CA ARG A 342 -6.97 -11.35 17.37
C ARG A 342 -6.45 -10.32 16.38
N GLU A 343 -5.33 -9.69 16.73
CA GLU A 343 -4.73 -8.60 15.95
C GLU A 343 -3.59 -9.10 15.04
N TYR A 344 -2.99 -10.26 15.35
CA TYR A 344 -1.81 -10.77 14.66
C TYR A 344 -2.10 -11.98 13.78
N LYS A 345 -1.53 -12.01 12.58
CA LYS A 345 -1.68 -13.10 11.60
C LYS A 345 -1.40 -14.50 12.18
N ALA A 346 -0.33 -14.65 12.96
CA ALA A 346 0.05 -15.92 13.56
C ALA A 346 -1.01 -16.44 14.56
N GLU A 347 -1.69 -15.54 15.26
CA GLU A 347 -2.77 -15.89 16.19
C GLU A 347 -4.04 -16.27 15.44
N ILE A 348 -4.34 -15.63 14.32
CA ILE A 348 -5.45 -15.99 13.43
C ILE A 348 -5.22 -17.39 12.84
N GLU A 349 -4.02 -17.69 12.34
CA GLU A 349 -3.66 -19.03 11.85
C GLU A 349 -3.75 -20.10 12.95
N HIS A 350 -3.38 -19.76 14.19
CA HIS A 350 -3.54 -20.65 15.34
C HIS A 350 -5.02 -20.88 15.69
N ALA A 351 -5.85 -19.84 15.68
CA ALA A 351 -7.29 -19.93 15.91
C ALA A 351 -7.97 -20.83 14.86
N LEU A 352 -7.63 -20.64 13.58
CA LEU A 352 -8.08 -21.48 12.47
C LEU A 352 -7.66 -22.94 12.66
N THR A 353 -6.42 -23.17 13.12
CA THR A 353 -5.92 -24.52 13.41
C THR A 353 -6.64 -25.16 14.60
N ASN A 354 -7.00 -24.37 15.62
CA ASN A 354 -7.77 -24.85 16.77
C ASN A 354 -9.23 -25.14 16.42
N ALA A 355 -9.85 -24.36 15.52
CA ALA A 355 -11.19 -24.63 15.00
C ALA A 355 -11.30 -25.99 14.28
N ARG A 356 -10.18 -26.53 13.77
CA ARG A 356 -10.09 -27.88 13.18
C ARG A 356 -10.03 -29.00 14.23
N LYS A 357 -9.74 -28.70 15.50
CA LYS A 357 -9.55 -29.70 16.56
C LYS A 357 -10.91 -30.02 17.21
N GLY A 358 -11.16 -31.30 17.49
CA GLY A 358 -12.36 -31.70 18.23
C GLY A 358 -12.42 -31.06 19.63
N ARG A 359 -13.64 -30.82 20.13
CA ARG A 359 -13.91 -30.08 21.39
C ARG A 359 -13.05 -30.54 22.58
N THR A 360 -12.82 -31.84 22.73
CA THR A 360 -11.97 -32.42 23.78
C THR A 360 -10.51 -31.98 23.69
N THR A 361 -9.99 -31.80 22.48
CA THR A 361 -8.60 -31.37 22.24
C THR A 361 -8.45 -29.86 22.40
N GLN A 362 -9.50 -29.10 22.05
CA GLN A 362 -9.54 -27.66 22.28
C GLN A 362 -9.50 -27.34 23.78
N VAL A 363 -10.38 -27.96 24.57
CA VAL A 363 -10.42 -27.80 26.03
C VAL A 363 -9.09 -28.19 26.68
N ARG A 364 -8.45 -29.27 26.23
CA ARG A 364 -7.14 -29.68 26.76
C ARG A 364 -6.04 -28.65 26.49
N ASN A 365 -5.98 -28.09 25.28
CA ASN A 365 -4.98 -27.09 24.94
C ASN A 365 -5.21 -25.77 25.71
N GLU A 366 -6.46 -25.36 25.89
CA GLU A 366 -6.79 -24.18 26.70
C GLU A 366 -6.40 -24.37 28.17
N ILE A 367 -6.63 -25.57 28.73
CA ILE A 367 -6.16 -25.94 30.09
C ILE A 367 -4.63 -25.88 30.17
N GLU A 368 -3.90 -26.42 29.17
CA GLU A 368 -2.44 -26.37 29.15
C GLU A 368 -1.90 -24.92 29.04
N VAL A 369 -2.54 -24.07 28.24
CA VAL A 369 -2.17 -22.65 28.10
C VAL A 369 -2.42 -21.90 29.41
N LEU A 370 -3.58 -22.14 30.06
CA LEU A 370 -3.91 -21.56 31.36
C LEU A 370 -2.90 -21.97 32.42
N ASN A 371 -2.52 -23.25 32.47
CA ASN A 371 -1.53 -23.76 33.43
C ASN A 371 -0.11 -23.23 33.18
N LYS A 372 0.21 -22.77 31.96
CA LYS A 372 1.53 -22.24 31.61
C LYS A 372 1.69 -20.74 31.90
N HIS A 373 0.60 -19.97 31.86
CA HIS A 373 0.66 -18.50 31.93
C HIS A 373 0.03 -17.91 33.20
N ARG A 374 -0.67 -18.71 34.01
CA ARG A 374 -1.28 -18.27 35.27
C ARG A 374 -0.42 -18.67 36.46
N SER A 375 -0.39 -17.82 37.48
CA SER A 375 0.19 -18.17 38.77
C SER A 375 -0.67 -19.22 39.50
N GLU A 376 -0.08 -20.00 40.42
CA GLU A 376 -0.84 -20.98 41.22
C GLU A 376 -2.03 -20.35 41.94
N THR A 377 -1.91 -19.09 42.35
CA THR A 377 -2.95 -18.34 43.04
C THR A 377 -4.14 -18.03 42.11
N GLU A 378 -3.88 -17.59 40.89
CA GLU A 378 -4.95 -17.34 39.89
C GLU A 378 -5.63 -18.64 39.44
N ILE A 379 -4.89 -19.74 39.36
CA ILE A 379 -5.46 -21.06 39.02
C ILE A 379 -6.42 -21.53 40.13
N LEU A 380 -6.07 -21.31 41.40
CA LEU A 380 -6.93 -21.63 42.53
C LEU A 380 -8.21 -20.79 42.54
N GLU A 381 -8.12 -19.49 42.25
CA GLU A 381 -9.30 -18.61 42.15
C GLU A 381 -10.23 -19.02 41.00
N ILE A 382 -9.67 -19.39 39.83
CA ILE A 382 -10.46 -19.90 38.70
C ILE A 382 -11.16 -21.21 39.06
N ASN A 383 -10.46 -22.13 39.73
CA ASN A 383 -11.05 -23.40 40.16
C ASN A 383 -12.18 -23.23 41.17
N GLU A 384 -12.05 -22.28 42.09
CA GLU A 384 -13.14 -21.89 42.99
C GLU A 384 -14.34 -21.39 42.17
N ILE A 385 -14.15 -20.44 41.25
CA ILE A 385 -15.23 -19.88 40.41
C ILE A 385 -15.95 -20.96 39.60
N ILE A 386 -15.24 -21.97 39.07
CA ILE A 386 -15.84 -23.07 38.31
C ILE A 386 -16.82 -23.90 39.17
N LEU A 387 -16.54 -24.08 40.47
CA LEU A 387 -17.44 -24.79 41.39
C LEU A 387 -18.76 -24.03 41.60
N TRP A 388 -18.75 -22.69 41.51
CA TRP A 388 -19.96 -21.87 41.60
C TRP A 388 -20.81 -21.87 40.32
N ILE A 389 -20.21 -22.21 39.17
CA ILE A 389 -20.92 -22.27 37.87
C ILE A 389 -21.65 -23.62 37.69
N GLN A 390 -21.36 -24.63 38.51
CA GLN A 390 -22.03 -25.95 38.48
C GLN A 390 -23.25 -26.07 39.42
N CYS A 391 -23.75 -24.97 40.01
CA CYS A 391 -24.99 -24.94 40.79
C CYS A 391 -26.20 -24.48 39.98
#